data_AF-A0A7S0JTL8-F1
#
_entry.id   AF-A0A7S0JTL8-F1
#
_cell.length_a   1.000
_cell.length_b   1.000
_cell.length_c   1.000
_cell.angle_alpha   90.00
_cell.angle_beta   90.00
_cell.angle_gamma   90.00
#
_symmetry.space_group_name_H-M   'P 1'
#
loop_
_entity.id
_entity.type
_entity.pdbx_description
1 polymer ?
#
loop_
_entity_poly.entity_id
_entity_poly.type
_entity_poly.pdbx_seq_one_letter_code
_entity_poly.pdbx_strand_id
1 'polypeptide(L)'
;VPPARATARPHWTTRSVLATGRSPMAAALQTAAPTSVQSPGAKQAAADAEDIRVMRDAIEEAKKALSRREVPVGCIIVDETGAVVCKKRNRPNETYNATAHAEMLAVDEMVRGSASREAARQLFARCTLYVTVEPCVMCAAALARVGMGRVVFGASNDKFGGCGTAVDVA
;
A
#
# COMPACT_ATOMS: atom_id res chain seq x y z
N VAL A 1 -16.90 19.40 29.44
CA VAL A 1 -16.23 18.71 28.31
C VAL A 1 -16.01 17.27 28.71
N PRO A 2 -16.69 16.27 28.12
CA PRO A 2 -16.39 14.88 28.42
C PRO A 2 -15.03 14.50 27.82
N PRO A 3 -14.25 13.60 28.45
CA PRO A 3 -12.94 13.21 27.93
C PRO A 3 -13.09 12.46 26.60
N ALA A 4 -12.22 12.77 25.65
CA ALA A 4 -12.16 12.11 24.36
C ALA A 4 -11.92 10.61 24.57
N ARG A 5 -12.88 9.78 24.12
CA ARG A 5 -12.71 8.33 24.00
C ARG A 5 -11.50 8.09 23.09
N ALA A 6 -10.48 7.40 23.59
CA ALA A 6 -9.38 6.91 22.78
C ALA A 6 -9.96 5.97 21.71
N THR A 7 -10.07 6.45 20.48
CA THR A 7 -10.44 5.60 19.35
C THR A 7 -9.25 4.69 19.06
N ALA A 8 -9.48 3.38 19.10
CA ALA A 8 -8.49 2.39 18.72
C ALA A 8 -7.80 2.80 17.40
N ARG A 9 -6.47 2.72 17.36
CA ARG A 9 -5.69 2.99 16.15
C ARG A 9 -6.25 2.13 15.01
N PRO A 10 -6.53 2.69 13.83
CA PRO A 10 -6.93 1.89 12.68
C PRO A 10 -5.77 0.95 12.34
N HIS A 11 -5.89 -0.31 12.73
CA HIS A 11 -4.97 -1.36 12.30
C HIS A 11 -5.39 -1.72 10.89
N TRP A 12 -4.52 -1.44 9.93
CA TRP A 12 -4.66 -1.92 8.57
C TRP A 12 -3.52 -2.89 8.31
N THR A 13 -3.75 -3.85 7.42
CA THR A 13 -2.75 -4.91 7.19
C THR A 13 -1.80 -4.51 6.05
N THR A 14 -0.50 -4.50 6.35
CA THR A 14 0.57 -4.36 5.37
C THR A 14 1.01 -5.74 4.89
N ARG A 15 1.25 -5.89 3.59
CA ARG A 15 1.94 -7.06 3.05
C ARG A 15 2.86 -6.67 1.90
N SER A 16 4.11 -7.09 1.99
CA SER A 16 5.02 -7.09 0.84
C SER A 16 4.81 -8.37 0.04
N VAL A 17 4.58 -8.25 -1.27
CA VAL A 17 4.43 -9.41 -2.17
C VAL A 17 5.80 -9.97 -2.58
N LEU A 18 6.87 -9.18 -2.40
CA LEU A 18 8.23 -9.52 -2.86
C LEU A 18 9.25 -9.64 -1.72
N ALA A 19 8.84 -9.62 -0.45
CA ALA A 19 9.74 -9.84 0.68
C ALA A 19 10.21 -11.30 0.76
N THR A 20 11.02 -11.71 -0.21
CA THR A 20 11.96 -12.82 -0.05
C THR A 20 13.26 -12.25 0.52
N GLY A 21 13.42 -12.41 1.83
CA GLY A 21 14.70 -12.42 2.53
C GLY A 21 15.63 -11.22 2.36
N ARG A 22 15.55 -10.22 3.26
CA ARG A 22 16.78 -9.61 3.77
C ARG A 22 17.21 -10.39 5.01
N SER A 23 18.21 -11.25 4.85
CA SER A 23 19.00 -11.73 5.98
C SER A 23 19.91 -10.58 6.43
N PRO A 24 19.92 -10.19 7.72
CA PRO A 24 21.00 -9.36 8.24
C PRO A 24 22.25 -10.23 8.33
N MET A 25 23.20 -10.05 7.40
CA MET A 25 24.56 -10.55 7.62
C MET A 25 25.21 -9.71 8.72
N ALA A 26 25.14 -10.18 9.96
CA ALA A 26 26.26 -10.28 10.90
C ALA A 26 25.79 -10.75 12.29
N ALA A 27 26.38 -11.86 12.74
CA ALA A 27 26.54 -12.31 14.12
C ALA A 27 25.32 -12.86 14.90
N ALA A 28 25.07 -14.16 14.76
CA ALA A 28 25.07 -15.11 15.90
C ALA A 28 24.91 -16.55 15.36
N LEU A 29 25.99 -17.32 15.41
CA LEU A 29 25.96 -18.76 15.17
C LEU A 29 25.35 -19.41 16.43
N GLN A 30 24.08 -19.79 16.38
CA GLN A 30 23.51 -20.78 17.30
C GLN A 30 22.53 -21.66 16.53
N THR A 31 22.79 -22.96 16.58
CA THR A 31 22.14 -24.04 15.86
C THR A 31 20.67 -24.17 16.24
N ALA A 32 19.75 -23.71 15.39
CA ALA A 32 18.34 -24.02 15.49
C ALA A 32 17.94 -25.00 14.38
N ALA A 33 17.30 -26.10 14.78
CA ALA A 33 16.78 -27.17 13.93
C ALA A 33 15.82 -26.64 12.84
N PRO A 34 15.65 -27.36 11.70
CA PRO A 34 14.80 -26.88 10.61
C PRO A 34 13.34 -26.87 11.06
N THR A 35 12.81 -25.68 11.33
CA THR A 35 11.37 -25.47 11.52
C THR A 35 10.69 -25.70 10.18
N SER A 36 9.81 -26.70 10.13
CA SER A 36 9.00 -27.02 8.95
C SER A 36 8.20 -25.80 8.49
N VAL A 37 8.49 -25.29 7.29
CA VAL A 37 7.66 -24.29 6.63
C VAL A 37 6.33 -24.95 6.29
N GLN A 38 5.26 -24.61 7.01
CA GLN A 38 3.92 -25.10 6.70
C GLN A 38 3.46 -24.49 5.36
N SER A 39 2.97 -25.33 4.46
CA SER A 39 2.46 -24.93 3.15
C SER A 39 1.26 -23.98 3.29
N PRO A 40 1.18 -22.88 2.53
CA PRO A 40 0.03 -21.98 2.60
C PRO A 40 -1.26 -22.71 2.20
N GLY A 41 -2.33 -22.55 2.99
CA GLY A 41 -3.65 -23.10 2.67
C GLY A 41 -4.24 -22.49 1.38
N ALA A 42 -5.15 -23.21 0.71
CA ALA A 42 -5.70 -22.82 -0.59
C ALA A 42 -6.28 -21.39 -0.68
N LYS A 43 -6.82 -20.86 0.42
CA LYS A 43 -7.31 -19.47 0.49
C LYS A 43 -6.18 -18.43 0.40
N GLN A 44 -5.02 -18.72 1.00
CA GLN A 44 -3.85 -17.85 0.92
C GLN A 44 -3.27 -17.85 -0.49
N ALA A 45 -3.20 -19.01 -1.14
CA ALA A 45 -2.73 -19.11 -2.52
C ALA A 45 -3.60 -18.33 -3.51
N ALA A 46 -4.93 -18.33 -3.33
CA ALA A 46 -5.85 -17.54 -4.16
C ALA A 46 -5.69 -16.03 -3.93
N ALA A 47 -5.54 -15.60 -2.67
CA ALA A 47 -5.26 -14.20 -2.34
C ALA A 47 -3.91 -13.72 -2.93
N ASP A 48 -2.89 -14.58 -2.90
CA ASP A 48 -1.57 -14.30 -3.47
C ASP A 48 -1.63 -14.16 -4.99
N ALA A 49 -2.41 -15.00 -5.67
CA ALA A 49 -2.61 -14.92 -7.12
C ALA A 49 -3.31 -13.61 -7.53
N GLU A 50 -4.32 -13.19 -6.76
CA GLU A 50 -5.01 -11.91 -6.96
C GLU A 50 -4.06 -10.73 -6.72
N ASP A 51 -3.30 -10.75 -5.62
CA ASP A 51 -2.32 -9.72 -5.30
C ASP A 51 -1.31 -9.54 -6.45
N ILE A 52 -0.79 -10.66 -6.99
CA ILE A 52 0.15 -10.64 -8.11
C ILE A 52 -0.51 -10.08 -9.38
N ARG A 53 -1.77 -10.47 -9.67
CA ARG A 53 -2.51 -9.99 -10.83
C ARG A 53 -2.67 -8.47 -10.78
N VAL A 54 -3.15 -7.94 -9.66
CA VAL A 54 -3.38 -6.49 -9.52
C VAL A 54 -2.07 -5.71 -9.43
N MET A 55 -1.02 -6.29 -8.85
CA MET A 55 0.31 -5.66 -8.84
C MET A 55 0.87 -5.50 -10.26
N ARG A 56 0.58 -6.41 -11.20
CA ARG A 56 0.94 -6.21 -12.62
C ARG A 56 0.26 -4.98 -13.21
N ASP A 57 -1.01 -4.75 -12.91
CA ASP A 57 -1.72 -3.54 -13.33
C ASP A 57 -1.09 -2.27 -12.73
N ALA A 58 -0.65 -2.32 -11.47
CA ALA A 58 0.07 -1.21 -10.84
C ALA A 58 1.42 -0.92 -11.53
N ILE A 59 2.12 -1.97 -11.98
CA ILE A 59 3.35 -1.85 -12.77
C ILE A 59 3.07 -1.19 -14.13
N GLU A 60 1.94 -1.45 -14.77
CA GLU A 60 1.57 -0.75 -16.01
C GLU A 60 1.34 0.75 -15.78
N GLU A 61 0.77 1.16 -14.65
CA GLU A 61 0.69 2.59 -14.28
C GLU A 61 2.07 3.18 -13.98
N ALA A 62 2.98 2.42 -13.34
CA ALA A 62 4.36 2.85 -13.12
C ALA A 62 5.13 3.07 -14.43
N LYS A 63 4.92 2.20 -15.44
CA LYS A 63 5.51 2.38 -16.78
C LYS A 63 5.01 3.66 -17.46
N LYS A 64 3.74 4.02 -17.27
CA LYS A 64 3.19 5.30 -17.76
C LYS A 64 3.80 6.51 -17.05
N ALA A 65 4.16 6.40 -15.77
CA ALA A 65 4.92 7.45 -15.08
C ALA A 65 6.33 7.57 -15.67
N LEU A 66 7.01 6.44 -15.86
CA LEU A 66 8.34 6.41 -16.44
C LEU A 66 8.40 7.06 -17.83
N SER A 67 7.44 6.75 -18.71
CA SER A 67 7.38 7.32 -20.06
C SER A 67 7.16 8.84 -20.08
N ARG A 68 6.67 9.38 -18.96
CA ARG A 68 6.46 10.81 -18.73
C ARG A 68 7.59 11.46 -17.92
N ARG A 69 8.71 10.75 -17.71
CA ARG A 69 9.87 11.19 -16.92
C ARG A 69 9.50 11.49 -15.45
N GLU A 70 8.55 10.74 -14.91
CA GLU A 70 8.24 10.73 -13.48
C GLU A 70 8.95 9.57 -12.78
N VAL A 71 9.02 9.62 -11.44
CA VAL A 71 9.41 8.45 -10.64
C VAL A 71 8.42 7.31 -10.93
N PRO A 72 8.87 6.08 -11.25
CA PRO A 72 8.01 5.00 -11.72
C PRO A 72 7.24 4.35 -10.57
N VAL A 73 6.28 5.09 -10.01
CA VAL A 73 5.33 4.59 -9.00
C VAL A 73 3.94 4.64 -9.58
N GLY A 74 3.30 3.47 -9.62
CA GLY A 74 1.90 3.27 -9.97
C GLY A 74 1.15 2.59 -8.83
N CYS A 75 -0.15 2.86 -8.75
CA CYS A 75 -1.05 2.21 -7.81
C CYS A 75 -2.44 1.91 -8.40
N ILE A 76 -3.09 0.89 -7.84
CA ILE A 76 -4.43 0.43 -8.17
C ILE A 76 -5.21 0.29 -6.85
N ILE A 77 -6.45 0.75 -6.83
CA ILE A 77 -7.38 0.46 -5.73
C ILE A 77 -8.44 -0.51 -6.23
N VAL A 78 -8.66 -1.57 -5.46
CA VAL A 78 -9.66 -2.61 -5.71
C VAL A 78 -10.65 -2.63 -4.55
N ASP A 79 -11.94 -2.77 -4.85
CA ASP A 79 -13.00 -2.91 -3.85
C ASP A 79 -13.15 -4.36 -3.34
N GLU A 80 -14.08 -4.59 -2.42
CA GLU A 80 -14.34 -5.91 -1.85
C GLU A 80 -14.83 -6.96 -2.87
N THR A 81 -15.30 -6.52 -4.03
CA THR A 81 -15.78 -7.40 -5.11
C THR A 81 -14.67 -7.84 -6.05
N GLY A 82 -13.47 -7.25 -5.93
CA GLY A 82 -12.36 -7.46 -6.85
C GLY A 82 -12.38 -6.52 -8.06
N ALA A 83 -13.25 -5.50 -8.07
CA ALA A 83 -13.30 -4.53 -9.15
C ALA A 83 -12.29 -3.40 -8.94
N VAL A 84 -11.60 -3.01 -10.01
CA VAL A 84 -10.69 -1.86 -9.98
C VAL A 84 -11.50 -0.57 -9.97
N VAL A 85 -11.39 0.20 -8.89
CA VAL A 85 -12.12 1.46 -8.69
C VAL A 85 -11.25 2.70 -8.91
N CYS A 86 -9.93 2.58 -8.86
CA CYS A 86 -9.01 3.69 -9.14
C CYS A 86 -7.68 3.18 -9.71
N LYS A 87 -7.10 3.94 -10.64
CA LYS A 87 -5.75 3.72 -11.20
C LYS A 87 -5.00 5.04 -11.22
N LYS A 88 -3.82 5.09 -10.60
CA LYS A 88 -3.00 6.31 -10.55
C LYS A 88 -1.52 6.01 -10.69
N ARG A 89 -0.78 7.07 -11.01
CA ARG A 89 0.68 7.07 -11.12
C ARG A 89 1.22 8.38 -10.55
N ASN A 90 2.51 8.42 -10.23
CA ASN A 90 3.17 9.65 -9.87
C ASN A 90 3.05 10.70 -10.99
N ARG A 91 2.72 11.93 -10.60
CA ARG A 91 2.67 13.11 -11.48
C ARG A 91 3.28 14.38 -10.86
N PRO A 92 4.29 14.34 -9.97
CA PRO A 92 4.79 15.55 -9.32
C PRO A 92 5.38 16.58 -10.30
N ASN A 93 6.12 16.14 -11.32
CA ASN A 93 6.68 17.04 -12.32
C ASN A 93 5.58 17.59 -13.24
N GLU A 94 4.68 16.73 -13.72
CA GLU A 94 3.58 17.13 -14.62
C GLU A 94 2.64 18.15 -13.97
N THR A 95 2.41 18.03 -12.67
CA THR A 95 1.45 18.88 -11.94
C THR A 95 2.10 20.03 -11.21
N TYR A 96 3.44 20.14 -11.23
CA TYR A 96 4.20 21.07 -10.40
C TYR A 96 3.80 21.01 -8.91
N ASN A 97 3.44 19.81 -8.44
CA ASN A 97 3.00 19.56 -7.09
C ASN A 97 3.78 18.37 -6.52
N ALA A 98 4.71 18.65 -5.60
CA ALA A 98 5.53 17.62 -4.95
C ALA A 98 4.70 16.55 -4.22
N THR A 99 3.45 16.85 -3.85
CA THR A 99 2.55 15.89 -3.16
C THR A 99 1.78 14.98 -4.11
N ALA A 100 1.88 15.16 -5.43
CA ALA A 100 1.15 14.38 -6.44
C ALA A 100 1.72 12.96 -6.65
N HIS A 101 1.90 12.24 -5.55
CA HIS A 101 2.20 10.82 -5.53
C HIS A 101 0.99 10.00 -5.97
N ALA A 102 1.22 8.80 -6.51
CA ALA A 102 0.17 7.91 -7.00
C ALA A 102 -0.94 7.71 -5.94
N GLU A 103 -0.56 7.45 -4.69
CA GLU A 103 -1.47 7.21 -3.57
C GLU A 103 -2.27 8.45 -3.21
N MET A 104 -1.64 9.63 -3.21
CA MET A 104 -2.32 10.90 -2.89
C MET A 104 -3.35 11.24 -3.95
N LEU A 105 -3.01 11.05 -5.22
CA LEU A 105 -3.93 11.25 -6.34
C LEU A 105 -5.08 10.25 -6.31
N ALA A 106 -4.85 9.03 -5.83
CA ALA A 106 -5.89 8.01 -5.72
C ALA A 106 -6.85 8.34 -4.57
N VAL A 107 -6.31 8.77 -3.43
CA VAL A 107 -7.12 9.24 -2.30
C VAL A 107 -7.97 10.45 -2.69
N ASP A 108 -7.40 11.46 -3.37
CA ASP A 108 -8.14 12.65 -3.80
C ASP A 108 -9.28 12.29 -4.77
N GLU A 109 -9.03 11.41 -5.75
CA GLU A 109 -10.07 10.94 -6.68
C GLU A 109 -11.21 10.22 -5.95
N MET A 110 -10.86 9.27 -5.07
CA MET A 110 -11.84 8.48 -4.32
C MET A 110 -12.68 9.35 -3.37
N VAL A 111 -12.06 10.33 -2.71
CA VAL A 111 -12.77 11.27 -1.83
C VAL A 111 -13.70 12.16 -2.64
N ARG A 112 -13.26 12.71 -3.78
CA ARG A 112 -14.09 13.57 -4.65
C ARG A 112 -15.25 12.81 -5.29
N GLY A 113 -15.08 11.52 -5.56
CA GLY A 113 -16.14 10.65 -6.08
C GLY A 113 -17.14 10.18 -5.02
N SER A 114 -16.90 10.43 -3.73
CA SER A 114 -17.74 9.97 -2.64
C SER A 114 -18.88 10.93 -2.33
N ALA A 115 -20.07 10.39 -2.05
CA ALA A 115 -21.26 11.18 -1.73
C ALA A 115 -21.16 11.95 -0.41
N SER A 116 -20.35 11.46 0.53
CA SER A 116 -20.08 12.10 1.82
C SER A 116 -18.75 11.62 2.40
N ARG A 117 -18.31 12.28 3.47
CA ARG A 117 -17.10 11.87 4.20
C ARG A 117 -17.24 10.47 4.81
N GLU A 118 -18.42 10.17 5.34
CA GLU A 118 -18.74 8.86 5.93
C GLU A 118 -18.74 7.77 4.86
N ALA A 119 -19.31 8.05 3.69
CA ALA A 119 -19.30 7.13 2.55
C ALA A 119 -17.85 6.86 2.07
N ALA A 120 -17.02 7.90 1.96
CA ALA A 120 -15.61 7.75 1.62
C ALA A 120 -14.88 6.84 2.61
N ARG A 121 -15.06 7.09 3.92
CA ARG A 121 -14.41 6.30 4.98
C ARG A 121 -14.82 4.83 4.93
N GLN A 122 -16.11 4.55 4.69
CA GLN A 122 -16.61 3.18 4.55
C GLN A 122 -16.04 2.48 3.31
N LEU A 123 -15.93 3.21 2.20
CA LEU A 123 -15.33 2.72 0.96
C LEU A 123 -13.86 2.33 1.19
N PHE A 124 -13.05 3.25 1.73
CA PHE A 124 -11.63 2.98 2.00
C PHE A 124 -11.40 1.76 2.89
N ALA A 125 -12.23 1.57 3.92
CA ALA A 125 -12.10 0.46 4.86
C ALA A 125 -12.31 -0.92 4.20
N ARG A 126 -12.97 -0.98 3.05
CA ARG A 126 -13.25 -2.22 2.31
C ARG A 126 -12.35 -2.40 1.08
N CYS A 127 -11.60 -1.35 0.72
CA CYS A 127 -10.68 -1.40 -0.40
C CYS A 127 -9.30 -1.94 -0.02
N THR A 128 -8.62 -2.46 -1.04
CA THR A 128 -7.18 -2.75 -1.00
C THR A 128 -6.45 -1.83 -1.99
N LEU A 129 -5.39 -1.18 -1.52
CA LEU A 129 -4.44 -0.45 -2.36
C LEU A 129 -3.28 -1.38 -2.73
N TYR A 130 -2.97 -1.45 -4.02
CA TYR A 130 -1.78 -2.09 -4.57
C TYR A 130 -0.85 -1.00 -5.10
N VAL A 131 0.39 -0.94 -4.62
CA VAL A 131 1.36 0.08 -5.01
C VAL A 131 2.72 -0.54 -5.30
N THR A 132 3.35 -0.11 -6.39
CA THR A 132 4.63 -0.69 -6.85
C THR A 132 5.80 -0.54 -5.87
N VAL A 133 5.80 0.54 -5.07
CA VAL A 133 6.81 0.85 -4.07
C VAL A 133 6.11 1.14 -2.75
N GLU A 134 6.71 0.75 -1.63
CA GLU A 134 6.22 1.05 -0.30
C GLU A 134 5.88 2.55 -0.14
N PRO A 135 4.66 2.87 0.36
CA PRO A 135 4.25 4.25 0.58
C PRO A 135 5.26 5.01 1.43
N CYS A 136 5.57 6.24 1.03
CA CYS A 136 6.39 7.11 1.87
C CYS A 136 5.61 7.54 3.13
N VAL A 137 6.29 8.10 4.13
CA VAL A 137 5.66 8.57 5.40
C VAL A 137 4.42 9.44 5.15
N MET A 138 4.46 10.35 4.17
CA MET A 138 3.30 11.19 3.81
C MET A 138 2.10 10.36 3.33
N CYS A 139 2.34 9.45 2.38
CA CYS A 139 1.30 8.60 1.80
C CYS A 139 0.76 7.61 2.83
N ALA A 140 1.63 6.97 3.62
CA ALA A 140 1.26 6.08 4.71
C ALA A 140 0.36 6.78 5.74
N ALA A 141 0.73 8.00 6.16
CA ALA A 141 -0.09 8.80 7.07
C ALA A 141 -1.46 9.14 6.48
N ALA A 142 -1.52 9.51 5.19
CA ALA A 142 -2.78 9.80 4.51
C ALA A 142 -3.69 8.57 4.44
N LEU A 143 -3.14 7.41 4.07
CA LEU A 143 -3.86 6.13 3.98
C LEU A 143 -4.43 5.70 5.35
N ALA A 144 -3.63 5.84 6.41
CA ALA A 144 -4.11 5.60 7.78
C ALA A 144 -5.23 6.58 8.19
N ARG A 145 -5.13 7.84 7.78
CA ARG A 145 -6.12 8.89 8.08
C ARG A 145 -7.48 8.62 7.44
N VAL A 146 -7.49 8.18 6.18
CA VAL A 146 -8.72 7.83 5.46
C VAL A 146 -9.28 6.48 5.87
N GLY A 147 -8.46 5.64 6.51
CA GLY A 147 -8.85 4.32 6.98
C GLY A 147 -8.84 3.27 5.87
N MET A 148 -7.77 3.25 5.07
CA MET A 148 -7.56 2.21 4.05
C MET A 148 -7.56 0.81 4.70
N GLY A 149 -8.31 -0.14 4.14
CA GLY A 149 -8.45 -1.48 4.72
C GLY A 149 -7.17 -2.31 4.64
N ARG A 150 -6.49 -2.26 3.49
CA ARG A 150 -5.27 -3.03 3.23
C ARG A 150 -4.36 -2.31 2.24
N VAL A 151 -3.04 -2.37 2.45
CA VAL A 151 -2.06 -1.96 1.44
C VAL A 151 -1.09 -3.10 1.16
N VAL A 152 -0.92 -3.33 -0.13
CA VAL A 152 -0.03 -4.32 -0.71
C VAL A 152 1.02 -3.57 -1.52
N PHE A 153 2.29 -3.81 -1.24
CA PHE A 153 3.37 -3.16 -1.97
C PHE A 153 4.38 -4.13 -2.57
N GLY A 154 4.96 -3.70 -3.70
CA GLY A 154 6.00 -4.44 -4.41
C GLY A 154 7.36 -4.32 -3.71
N ALA A 155 8.10 -3.26 -4.00
CA ALA A 155 9.43 -3.01 -3.45
C ALA A 155 9.39 -2.19 -2.15
N SER A 156 10.39 -2.37 -1.27
CA SER A 156 10.62 -1.50 -0.10
C SER A 156 11.09 -0.11 -0.52
N ASN A 157 10.83 0.88 0.33
CA ASN A 157 11.27 2.27 0.13
C ASN A 157 12.36 2.64 1.13
N ASP A 158 13.61 2.38 0.74
CA ASP A 158 14.80 2.51 1.61
C ASP A 158 15.06 3.94 2.11
N LYS A 159 14.52 4.96 1.43
CA LYS A 159 14.74 6.38 1.82
C LYS A 159 13.65 6.93 2.72
N PHE A 160 12.38 6.63 2.41
CA PHE A 160 11.24 7.32 3.00
C PHE A 160 10.07 6.39 3.38
N GLY A 161 10.29 5.07 3.42
CA GLY A 161 9.24 4.08 3.68
C GLY A 161 8.52 4.29 5.00
N GLY A 162 7.20 4.44 4.92
CA GLY A 162 6.31 4.71 6.05
C GLY A 162 5.56 3.48 6.57
N CYS A 163 5.88 2.28 6.07
CA CYS A 163 5.26 1.02 6.45
C CYS A 163 6.25 0.06 7.13
N GLY A 164 7.31 0.61 7.73
CA GLY A 164 8.31 -0.14 8.50
C GLY A 164 9.75 -0.03 8.00
N THR A 165 9.99 0.37 6.74
CA THR A 165 11.39 0.44 6.24
C THR A 165 12.18 1.59 6.88
N ALA A 166 11.61 2.79 6.96
CA ALA A 166 12.22 3.92 7.66
C ALA A 166 11.46 4.26 8.96
N VAL A 167 10.14 4.33 8.87
CA VAL A 167 9.23 4.55 10.00
C VAL A 167 8.00 3.67 9.82
N ASP A 168 7.43 3.18 10.91
CA ASP A 168 6.09 2.59 10.89
C ASP A 168 5.07 3.65 11.36
N VAL A 169 4.22 4.07 10.43
CA VAL A 169 3.19 5.10 10.66
C VAL A 169 1.88 4.48 11.17
N ALA A 170 1.71 3.16 11.04
CA ALA A 170 0.50 2.45 11.48
C ALA A 170 0.44 2.26 13.01
#